data_AF-W2TPY1-F1
#
_entry.id   AF-W2TPY1-F1
#
_cell.length_a   1.000
_cell.length_b   1.000
_cell.length_c   1.000
_cell.angle_alpha   90.00
_cell.angle_beta   90.00
_cell.angle_gamma   90.00
#
_symmetry.space_group_name_H-M   'P 1'
#
loop_
_entity.id
_entity.type
_entity.pdbx_description
1 polymer ?
#
loop_
_entity_poly.entity_id
_entity_poly.type
_entity_poly.pdbx_seq_one_letter_code
_entity_poly.pdbx_strand_id
1 'polypeptide(L)'
;RLSALSPHLCAYLAVDAQGLVALLDIFGQKTTGRGPGTAEILTILADVFLRIIECQHPAVVAEVDAQLEDCVRTALHIFHAFHTYPQIVFVFGKAILALHRRPEANQFFNNAPFYLNYAKRRFARFPINDPRKVILDEMIAKMLPS
;
A
#
# COMPACT_ATOMS: atom_id res chain seq x y z
N ARG A 1 -17.30 -1.12 6.52
CA ARG A 1 -16.51 -1.23 5.27
C ARG A 1 -16.93 -0.10 4.36
N LEU A 2 -16.02 0.81 3.99
CA LEU A 2 -16.30 1.85 3.00
C LEU A 2 -16.42 1.17 1.63
N SER A 3 -17.63 0.80 1.23
CA SER A 3 -17.90 0.18 -0.08
C SER A 3 -17.80 1.24 -1.17
N ALA A 4 -16.61 1.34 -1.77
CA ALA A 4 -16.23 2.24 -2.87
C ALA A 4 -16.40 3.74 -2.58
N LEU A 5 -15.28 4.43 -2.34
CA LEU A 5 -15.26 5.89 -2.40
C LEU A 5 -15.46 6.31 -3.86
N SER A 6 -16.39 7.23 -4.11
CA SER A 6 -16.61 7.74 -5.47
C SER A 6 -15.37 8.52 -5.96
N PRO A 7 -15.11 8.59 -7.28
CA PRO A 7 -13.99 9.38 -7.80
C PRO A 7 -14.00 10.85 -7.33
N HIS A 8 -15.18 11.45 -7.18
CA HIS A 8 -15.32 12.81 -6.64
C HIS A 8 -14.93 12.91 -5.17
N LEU A 9 -15.29 11.92 -4.35
CA LEU A 9 -14.87 11.87 -2.95
C LEU A 9 -13.37 11.60 -2.83
N CYS A 10 -12.79 10.75 -3.70
CA CYS A 10 -11.34 10.59 -3.76
C CYS A 10 -10.63 11.87 -4.19
N ALA A 11 -11.18 12.63 -5.16
CA ALA A 11 -10.63 13.92 -5.57
C ALA A 11 -10.64 14.93 -4.42
N TYR A 12 -11.78 15.07 -3.73
CA TYR A 12 -11.90 15.93 -2.56
C TYR A 12 -10.91 15.52 -1.45
N LEU A 13 -10.86 14.23 -1.11
CA LEU A 13 -9.98 13.74 -0.05
C LEU A 13 -8.50 13.89 -0.42
N ALA A 14 -8.09 13.49 -1.62
CA ALA A 14 -6.67 13.48 -1.99
C ALA A 14 -6.14 14.89 -2.23
N VAL A 15 -6.90 15.73 -2.96
CA VAL A 15 -6.46 17.02 -3.47
C VAL A 15 -6.93 18.15 -2.55
N ASP A 16 -8.23 18.37 -2.44
CA ASP A 16 -8.78 19.55 -1.77
C ASP A 16 -8.52 19.54 -0.25
N ALA A 17 -8.64 18.35 0.37
CA ALA A 17 -8.44 18.15 1.79
C ALA A 17 -6.99 17.77 2.16
N GLN A 18 -6.07 17.72 1.18
CA GLN A 18 -4.68 17.28 1.37
C GLN A 18 -4.56 15.90 2.07
N GLY A 19 -5.57 15.06 1.90
CA GLY A 19 -5.73 13.81 2.63
C GLY A 19 -4.69 12.76 2.25
N LEU A 20 -4.15 12.79 1.02
CA LEU A 20 -3.03 11.90 0.67
C LEU A 20 -1.78 12.23 1.51
N VAL A 21 -1.40 13.51 1.56
CA VAL A 21 -0.26 13.97 2.37
C VAL A 21 -0.49 13.65 3.85
N ALA A 22 -1.67 13.94 4.38
CA ALA A 22 -2.01 13.61 5.77
C ALA A 22 -1.94 12.11 6.07
N LEU A 23 -2.37 11.25 5.13
CA LEU A 23 -2.24 9.80 5.27
C LEU A 23 -0.78 9.36 5.28
N LEU A 24 0.05 9.91 4.38
CA LEU A 24 1.48 9.63 4.33
C LEU A 24 2.18 10.05 5.61
N ASP A 25 1.84 11.21 6.17
CA ASP A 25 2.35 11.68 7.46
C ASP A 25 1.96 10.73 8.60
N ILE A 26 0.68 10.33 8.67
CA ILE A 26 0.20 9.38 9.69
C ILE A 26 0.95 8.05 9.58
N PHE A 27 1.14 7.52 8.38
CA PHE A 27 1.87 6.27 8.16
C PHE A 27 3.38 6.40 8.42
N GLY A 28 3.95 7.59 8.21
CA GLY A 28 5.35 7.91 8.46
C GLY A 28 5.69 8.17 9.92
N GLN A 29 4.70 8.42 10.79
CA GLN A 29 4.93 8.64 12.21
C GLN A 29 5.49 7.37 12.88
N LYS A 30 6.75 7.46 13.35
CA LYS A 30 7.45 6.39 14.11
C LYS A 30 6.71 5.93 15.38
N THR A 31 5.75 6.73 15.85
CA THR A 31 4.95 6.51 17.06
C THR A 31 3.68 5.69 16.82
N THR A 32 3.35 5.29 15.58
CA THR A 32 2.26 4.35 15.35
C THR A 32 2.62 2.99 15.97
N GLY A 33 2.20 2.80 17.23
CA GLY A 33 2.41 1.55 17.95
C GLY A 33 1.81 0.39 17.16
N ARG A 34 2.44 -0.78 17.16
CA ARG A 34 1.96 -1.94 16.35
C ARG A 34 0.99 -2.83 17.12
N GLY A 35 0.31 -2.26 18.11
CA GLY A 35 -0.68 -2.95 18.94
C GLY A 35 -2.04 -3.08 18.23
N PRO A 36 -2.96 -3.89 18.78
CA PRO A 36 -4.25 -4.18 18.15
C PRO A 36 -5.08 -2.92 17.82
N GLY A 37 -5.19 -1.97 18.75
CA GLY A 37 -5.98 -0.74 18.52
C GLY A 37 -5.45 0.13 17.38
N THR A 38 -4.13 0.27 17.26
CA THR A 38 -3.53 0.99 16.13
C THR A 38 -3.72 0.23 14.82
N ALA A 39 -3.65 -1.10 14.84
CA ALA A 39 -3.83 -1.92 13.65
C ALA A 39 -5.27 -1.82 13.09
N GLU A 40 -6.28 -1.67 13.95
CA GLU A 40 -7.66 -1.44 13.53
C GLU A 40 -7.82 -0.11 12.80
N ILE A 41 -7.30 0.98 13.38
CA ILE A 41 -7.30 2.30 12.74
C ILE A 41 -6.52 2.25 11.43
N LEU A 42 -5.33 1.66 11.44
CA LEU A 42 -4.48 1.54 10.26
C LEU A 42 -5.16 0.72 9.16
N THR A 43 -5.97 -0.29 9.49
CA THR A 43 -6.73 -1.05 8.49
C THR A 43 -7.74 -0.16 7.76
N ILE A 44 -8.43 0.74 8.48
CA ILE A 44 -9.37 1.69 7.86
C ILE A 44 -8.61 2.67 6.94
N LEU A 45 -7.49 3.22 7.43
CA LEU A 45 -6.68 4.16 6.66
C LEU A 45 -6.02 3.50 5.45
N ALA A 46 -5.62 2.22 5.56
CA ALA A 46 -5.09 1.44 4.45
C ALA A 46 -6.11 1.29 3.32
N ASP A 47 -7.38 1.04 3.66
CA ASP A 47 -8.45 0.97 2.67
C ASP A 47 -8.63 2.31 1.96
N VAL A 48 -8.63 3.44 2.68
CA VAL A 48 -8.72 4.79 2.07
C VAL A 48 -7.53 5.05 1.16
N PHE A 49 -6.30 4.76 1.63
CA PHE A 49 -5.09 4.91 0.84
C PHE A 49 -5.15 4.10 -0.45
N LEU A 50 -5.52 2.82 -0.40
CA LEU A 50 -5.66 1.98 -1.58
C LEU A 50 -6.65 2.57 -2.59
N ARG A 51 -7.79 3.12 -2.12
CA ARG A 51 -8.78 3.76 -3.01
C ARG A 51 -8.26 5.03 -3.68
N ILE A 52 -7.45 5.81 -3.00
CA ILE A 52 -6.78 6.98 -3.61
C ILE A 52 -5.80 6.50 -4.68
N ILE A 53 -4.96 5.50 -4.37
CA ILE A 53 -3.97 4.95 -5.32
C ILE A 53 -4.63 4.35 -6.57
N GLU A 54 -5.77 3.65 -6.43
CA GLU A 54 -6.51 3.03 -7.53
C GLU A 54 -7.39 4.02 -8.32
N CYS A 55 -7.62 5.22 -7.81
CA CYS A 55 -8.52 6.20 -8.43
C CYS A 55 -7.99 6.66 -9.79
N GLN A 56 -8.84 6.61 -10.81
CA GLN A 56 -8.52 7.02 -12.18
C GLN A 56 -8.89 8.48 -12.47
N HIS A 57 -9.38 9.23 -11.47
CA HIS A 57 -9.71 10.64 -11.66
C HIS A 57 -8.42 11.44 -11.93
N PRO A 58 -8.34 12.25 -13.01
CA PRO A 58 -7.09 12.89 -13.42
C PRO A 58 -6.39 13.70 -12.32
N ALA A 59 -7.15 14.46 -11.53
CA ALA A 59 -6.60 15.23 -10.41
C ALA A 59 -5.98 14.34 -9.32
N VAL A 60 -6.57 13.17 -9.04
CA VAL A 60 -6.03 12.23 -8.05
C VAL A 60 -4.80 11.52 -8.61
N VAL A 61 -4.81 11.17 -9.89
CA VAL A 61 -3.66 10.56 -10.57
C VAL A 61 -2.46 11.50 -10.48
N ALA A 62 -2.64 12.77 -10.84
CA ALA A 62 -1.59 13.79 -10.78
C ALA A 62 -1.04 13.98 -9.36
N GLU A 63 -1.90 14.00 -8.34
CA GLU A 63 -1.48 14.12 -6.94
C GLU A 63 -0.66 12.90 -6.48
N VAL A 64 -1.11 11.69 -6.83
CA VAL A 64 -0.35 10.47 -6.51
C VAL A 64 0.98 10.42 -7.24
N ASP A 65 1.03 10.87 -8.50
CA ASP A 65 2.28 10.91 -9.28
C ASP A 65 3.26 11.95 -8.70
N ALA A 66 2.76 13.09 -8.23
CA ALA A 66 3.58 14.10 -7.55
C ALA A 66 4.20 13.57 -6.24
N GLN A 67 3.52 12.63 -5.57
CA GLN A 67 3.95 12.01 -4.31
C GLN A 67 4.40 10.55 -4.49
N LEU A 68 4.79 10.14 -5.70
CA LEU A 68 4.96 8.73 -6.06
C LEU A 68 6.02 8.02 -5.20
N GLU A 69 7.16 8.65 -4.98
CA GLU A 69 8.23 8.10 -4.14
C GLU A 69 7.73 7.83 -2.72
N ASP A 70 7.08 8.81 -2.10
CA ASP A 70 6.58 8.72 -0.74
C ASP A 70 5.47 7.67 -0.61
N CYS A 71 4.59 7.56 -1.61
CA CYS A 71 3.58 6.50 -1.69
C CYS A 71 4.23 5.11 -1.74
N VAL A 72 5.23 4.91 -2.60
CA VAL A 72 5.94 3.63 -2.73
C VAL A 72 6.68 3.28 -1.44
N ARG A 73 7.47 4.22 -0.91
CA ARG A 73 8.26 4.04 0.31
C ARG A 73 7.36 3.68 1.49
N THR A 74 6.27 4.42 1.65
CA THR A 74 5.30 4.20 2.74
C THR A 74 4.60 2.85 2.59
N ALA A 75 4.16 2.49 1.38
CA ALA A 75 3.48 1.24 1.16
C ALA A 75 4.37 0.02 1.46
N LEU A 76 5.63 0.05 1.01
CA LEU A 76 6.63 -0.98 1.32
C LEU A 76 6.92 -1.04 2.83
N HIS A 77 7.09 0.13 3.47
CA HIS A 77 7.34 0.19 4.91
C HIS A 77 6.22 -0.49 5.71
N ILE A 78 4.96 -0.12 5.47
CA ILE A 78 3.82 -0.66 6.21
C ILE A 78 3.64 -2.15 5.93
N PHE A 79 3.77 -2.59 4.68
CA PHE A 79 3.73 -4.00 4.29
C PHE A 79 4.69 -4.87 5.13
N HIS A 80 5.91 -4.38 5.38
CA HIS A 80 6.90 -5.09 6.19
C HIS A 80 6.69 -4.92 7.70
N ALA A 81 6.35 -3.72 8.15
CA ALA A 81 6.19 -3.38 9.56
C ALA A 81 5.02 -4.15 10.19
N PHE A 82 3.90 -4.29 9.47
CA PHE A 82 2.67 -4.91 9.94
C PHE A 82 2.48 -6.36 9.43
N HIS A 83 3.57 -7.06 9.15
CA HIS A 83 3.58 -8.43 8.60
C HIS A 83 2.76 -9.47 9.39
N THR A 84 2.47 -9.21 10.67
CA THR A 84 1.63 -10.06 11.52
C THR A 84 0.13 -9.87 11.28
N TYR A 85 -0.29 -8.77 10.64
CA TYR A 85 -1.69 -8.39 10.38
C TYR A 85 -2.08 -8.68 8.93
N PRO A 86 -2.83 -9.77 8.65
CA PRO A 86 -3.06 -10.23 7.28
C PRO A 86 -3.71 -9.20 6.37
N GLN A 87 -4.69 -8.46 6.88
CA GLN A 87 -5.44 -7.51 6.07
C GLN A 87 -4.61 -6.28 5.68
N ILE A 88 -3.79 -5.76 6.59
CA ILE A 88 -2.90 -4.63 6.30
C ILE A 88 -1.91 -5.02 5.20
N VAL A 89 -1.28 -6.18 5.34
CA VAL A 89 -0.36 -6.71 4.32
C VAL A 89 -1.06 -6.89 2.97
N PHE A 90 -2.28 -7.43 2.97
CA PHE A 90 -3.05 -7.62 1.73
C PHE A 90 -3.35 -6.28 1.03
N VAL A 91 -3.87 -5.31 1.77
CA VAL A 91 -4.23 -4.00 1.22
C VAL A 91 -3.01 -3.25 0.70
N PHE A 92 -1.92 -3.21 1.47
CA PHE A 92 -0.69 -2.55 1.02
C PHE A 92 0.01 -3.30 -0.11
N GLY A 93 -0.09 -4.63 -0.18
CA GLY A 93 0.39 -5.38 -1.33
C GLY A 93 -0.39 -5.05 -2.61
N LYS A 94 -1.71 -4.83 -2.52
CA LYS A 94 -2.51 -4.31 -3.64
C LYS A 94 -2.10 -2.88 -4.03
N ALA A 95 -1.84 -2.01 -3.05
CA ALA A 95 -1.37 -0.65 -3.32
C ALA A 95 0.00 -0.66 -4.01
N ILE A 96 0.93 -1.49 -3.56
CA ILE A 96 2.24 -1.68 -4.19
C ILE A 96 2.09 -2.14 -5.65
N LEU A 97 1.22 -3.12 -5.92
CA LEU A 97 0.94 -3.57 -7.28
C LEU A 97 0.33 -2.48 -8.17
N ALA A 98 -0.51 -1.61 -7.62
CA ALA A 98 -1.09 -0.49 -8.35
C ALA A 98 -0.03 0.59 -8.64
N LEU A 99 0.80 0.93 -7.65
CA LEU A 99 1.91 1.89 -7.78
C LEU A 99 2.96 1.40 -8.79
N HIS A 100 3.31 0.12 -8.77
CA HIS A 100 4.28 -0.48 -9.69
C HIS A 100 3.87 -0.38 -11.17
N ARG A 101 2.58 -0.23 -11.47
CA ARG A 101 2.09 -0.05 -12.85
C ARG A 101 2.18 1.40 -13.34
N ARG A 102 2.47 2.36 -12.45
CA ARG A 102 2.54 3.77 -12.82
C ARG A 102 3.81 4.07 -13.61
N PRO A 103 3.79 5.03 -14.53
CA PRO A 103 4.99 5.52 -15.20
C PRO A 103 6.05 5.93 -14.17
N GLU A 104 7.32 5.69 -14.48
CA GLU A 104 8.48 6.08 -13.66
C GLU A 104 8.58 5.42 -12.27
N ALA A 105 7.61 4.60 -11.86
CA ALA A 105 7.61 3.95 -10.55
C ALA A 105 8.75 2.93 -10.39
N ASN A 106 9.25 2.35 -11.49
CA ASN A 106 10.28 1.31 -11.49
C ASN A 106 11.53 1.71 -10.70
N GLN A 107 11.94 2.97 -10.75
CA GLN A 107 13.13 3.46 -10.04
C GLN A 107 13.01 3.35 -8.51
N PHE A 108 11.77 3.39 -7.98
CA PHE A 108 11.49 3.26 -6.55
C PHE A 108 11.39 1.80 -6.09
N PHE A 109 11.36 0.85 -7.03
CA PHE A 109 11.25 -0.60 -6.76
C PHE A 109 12.55 -1.38 -6.96
N ASN A 110 13.70 -0.70 -7.14
CA ASN A 110 15.00 -1.37 -7.32
C ASN A 110 15.34 -2.41 -6.23
N ASN A 111 14.88 -2.18 -5.00
CA ASN A 111 15.09 -3.09 -3.87
C ASN A 111 13.97 -4.14 -3.68
N ALA A 112 12.93 -4.12 -4.51
CA ALA A 112 11.79 -5.04 -4.40
C ALA A 112 12.21 -6.53 -4.38
N PRO A 113 13.19 -7.01 -5.19
CA PRO A 113 13.63 -8.40 -5.12
C PRO A 113 14.08 -8.83 -3.73
N PHE A 114 14.84 -7.99 -3.02
CA PHE A 114 15.29 -8.28 -1.67
C PHE A 114 14.09 -8.40 -0.70
N TYR A 115 13.22 -7.39 -0.73
CA TYR A 115 12.06 -7.29 0.16
C TYR A 115 11.03 -8.40 -0.04
N LEU A 116 10.71 -8.74 -1.30
CA LEU A 116 9.76 -9.81 -1.63
C LEU A 116 10.32 -11.19 -1.25
N ASN A 117 11.61 -11.44 -1.48
CA ASN A 117 12.25 -12.69 -1.04
C ASN A 117 12.28 -12.81 0.49
N TYR A 118 12.51 -11.71 1.20
CA TYR A 118 12.43 -11.68 2.65
C TYR A 118 11.02 -12.00 3.15
N ALA A 119 9.99 -11.39 2.55
CA ALA A 119 8.59 -11.70 2.85
C ALA A 119 8.24 -13.17 2.53
N LYS A 120 8.77 -13.74 1.43
CA LYS A 120 8.56 -15.13 1.04
C LYS A 120 9.02 -16.11 2.13
N ARG A 121 10.22 -15.92 2.66
CA ARG A 121 10.74 -16.73 3.78
C ARG A 121 9.86 -16.60 5.02
N ARG A 122 9.47 -15.37 5.35
CA ARG A 122 8.64 -15.08 6.53
C ARG A 122 7.24 -15.68 6.43
N PHE A 123 6.62 -15.65 5.25
CA PHE A 123 5.25 -16.10 5.03
C PHE A 123 5.16 -17.59 4.71
N ALA A 124 6.28 -18.28 4.41
CA ALA A 124 6.33 -19.69 4.05
C ALA A 124 5.52 -20.62 4.97
N ARG A 125 5.48 -20.33 6.28
CA ARG A 125 4.77 -21.11 7.31
C ARG A 125 3.23 -20.99 7.28
N PHE A 126 2.67 -20.01 6.58
CA PHE A 126 1.21 -19.79 6.58
C PHE A 126 0.47 -20.73 5.62
N PRO A 127 -0.83 -20.97 5.82
CA PRO A 127 -1.66 -21.69 4.85
C PRO A 127 -1.64 -21.04 3.45
N ILE A 128 -1.84 -21.82 2.40
CA ILE A 128 -1.78 -21.33 1.00
C ILE A 128 -2.80 -20.22 0.71
N ASN A 129 -3.94 -20.22 1.41
CA ASN A 129 -5.01 -19.23 1.30
C ASN A 129 -4.86 -18.05 2.27
N ASP A 130 -3.76 -17.96 3.02
CA ASP A 130 -3.49 -16.79 3.86
C ASP A 130 -3.36 -15.53 2.97
N PRO A 131 -4.08 -14.44 3.26
CA PRO A 131 -4.06 -13.23 2.43
C PRO A 131 -2.64 -12.72 2.15
N ARG A 132 -1.71 -12.89 3.10
CA ARG A 132 -0.31 -12.45 2.98
C ARG A 132 0.46 -13.25 1.94
N LYS A 133 0.20 -14.55 1.84
CA LYS A 133 0.79 -15.40 0.80
C LYS A 133 0.19 -15.08 -0.56
N VAL A 134 -1.14 -15.03 -0.64
CA VAL A 134 -1.86 -14.75 -1.89
C VAL A 134 -1.37 -13.45 -2.54
N ILE A 135 -1.27 -12.36 -1.76
CA ILE A 135 -0.80 -11.09 -2.32
C ILE A 135 0.68 -11.11 -2.67
N LEU A 136 1.50 -11.81 -1.87
CA LEU A 136 2.94 -11.90 -2.12
C LEU A 136 3.24 -12.68 -3.40
N ASP A 137 2.52 -13.77 -3.65
CA ASP A 137 2.67 -14.56 -4.88
C ASP A 137 2.30 -13.72 -6.11
N GLU A 138 1.24 -12.91 -6.02
CA GLU A 138 0.87 -11.96 -7.08
C GLU A 138 1.95 -10.88 -7.29
N MET A 139 2.53 -10.34 -6.21
CA MET A 139 3.61 -9.37 -6.28
C MET A 139 4.86 -9.97 -6.93
N ILE A 140 5.28 -11.17 -6.52
CA ILE A 140 6.43 -11.85 -7.11
C ILE A 140 6.22 -12.07 -8.61
N ALA A 141 5.05 -12.58 -9.01
CA ALA A 141 4.75 -12.86 -10.40
C ALA A 141 4.72 -11.59 -11.30
N LYS A 142 4.42 -10.42 -10.74
CA LYS A 142 4.28 -9.17 -11.50
C LYS A 142 5.48 -8.24 -11.41
N MET A 143 6.29 -8.34 -10.36
CA MET A 143 7.35 -7.38 -10.05
C MET A 143 8.76 -7.97 -10.18
N LEU A 144 8.91 -9.28 -10.10
CA LEU A 144 10.22 -9.92 -10.28
C LEU A 144 10.35 -10.46 -11.70
N PRO A 145 11.53 -10.30 -12.33
CA PRO A 145 11.80 -10.94 -13.61
C PRO A 145 11.76 -12.47 -13.44
N SER A 146 11.16 -13.12 -14.44
CA SER A 146 11.03 -14.59 -14.55
C SER A 146 12.37 -15.30 -14.63
#